data_AF-A0AA36HEG6-F1
#
_entry.id   AF-A0AA36HEG6-F1
#
_cell.length_a   1.000
_cell.length_b   1.000
_cell.length_c   1.000
_cell.angle_alpha   90.00
_cell.angle_beta   90.00
_cell.angle_gamma   90.00
#
_symmetry.space_group_name_H-M   'P 1'
#
loop_
_entity.id
_entity.type
_entity.pdbx_description
1 polymer ?
#
loop_
_entity_poly.entity_id
_entity_poly.type
_entity_poly.pdbx_seq_one_letter_code
_entity_poly.pdbx_strand_id
1 'polypeptide(L)'
;MVLTTDEDYLMTKDERTQHQMEAMAVWCAMILRSQYEDDEFDIGSTKHEANKMLQDLLTKSKTRRASLTTENSKPFKYADYLKKQKRDSIRESANRLFNSSQVPFLIRGAVSSKVFSVRADCCVYSDLRLQTTLLRLFLSFHPAWLHLGLETVYNNEIRVNEGEVFAQVISRFIVQRLFSDPKIMKNKKYAIGSGKLIVTDAGREKLHSHFLIHTCLFCYFVETAKANFIIKHNPRMFAKSSSFKCMDDVFAELSREVLSGSGIPLNKAFAKMGFRPTYKQGFVDDYDYTVKDFSDFTDGVILG
;
A
#
# COMPACT_ATOMS: atom_id res chain seq x y z
N MET A 1 -9.16 12.93 44.76
CA MET A 1 -8.22 13.95 45.25
C MET A 1 -6.92 13.70 44.52
N VAL A 2 -6.75 14.37 43.37
CA VAL A 2 -5.55 14.24 42.53
C VAL A 2 -4.48 15.08 43.21
N LEU A 3 -3.38 14.46 43.60
CA LEU A 3 -2.22 15.17 44.14
C LEU A 3 -1.62 15.98 42.99
N THR A 4 -1.95 17.27 42.95
CA THR A 4 -1.25 18.27 42.17
C THR A 4 0.19 18.33 42.69
N THR A 5 1.13 17.82 41.91
CA THR A 5 2.55 17.95 42.20
C THR A 5 2.95 19.43 42.14
N ASP A 6 3.78 19.89 43.07
CA ASP A 6 4.18 21.30 43.29
C ASP A 6 4.79 22.05 42.08
N GLU A 7 4.94 21.40 40.91
CA GLU A 7 5.42 22.05 39.67
C GLU A 7 4.36 22.92 38.97
N ASP A 8 3.06 22.69 39.20
CA ASP A 8 1.99 23.43 38.51
C ASP A 8 1.89 24.91 38.94
N TYR A 9 2.49 25.28 40.09
CA TYR A 9 2.42 26.64 40.65
C TYR A 9 3.46 27.62 40.08
N LEU A 10 4.48 27.13 39.37
CA LEU A 10 5.55 27.97 38.79
C LEU A 10 5.33 28.30 37.30
N MET A 11 4.28 27.76 36.69
CA MET A 11 3.99 27.94 35.27
C MET A 11 3.41 29.33 34.99
N THR A 12 4.06 30.08 34.11
CA THR A 12 3.57 31.33 33.58
C THR A 12 2.23 31.13 32.86
N LYS A 13 1.47 32.23 32.66
CA LYS A 13 0.20 32.17 31.93
C LYS A 13 0.40 31.65 30.50
N ASP A 14 1.51 32.02 29.87
CA ASP A 14 1.83 31.63 28.50
C ASP A 14 2.15 30.13 28.42
N GLU A 15 2.96 29.60 29.35
CA GLU A 15 3.24 28.16 29.41
C GLU A 15 1.98 27.33 29.70
N ARG A 16 1.08 27.81 30.57
CA ARG A 16 -0.22 27.16 30.79
C ARG A 16 -1.09 27.16 29.54
N THR A 17 -1.11 28.26 28.79
CA THR A 17 -1.87 28.35 27.53
C THR A 17 -1.30 27.41 26.48
N GLN A 18 0.03 27.31 26.38
CA GLN A 18 0.72 26.38 25.49
C GLN A 18 0.39 24.92 25.81
N HIS A 19 0.48 24.51 27.09
CA HIS A 19 0.11 23.16 27.49
C HIS A 19 -1.36 22.82 27.22
N GLN A 20 -2.26 23.79 27.43
CA GLN A 20 -3.68 23.61 27.08
C GLN A 20 -3.88 23.43 25.57
N MET A 21 -3.15 24.22 24.75
CA MET A 21 -3.19 24.09 23.31
C MET A 21 -2.66 22.72 22.85
N GLU A 22 -1.53 22.27 23.38
CA GLU A 22 -0.96 20.96 23.07
C GLU A 22 -1.91 19.82 23.42
N ALA A 23 -2.51 19.86 24.62
CA ALA A 23 -3.49 18.87 25.04
C ALA A 23 -4.74 18.88 24.14
N MET A 24 -5.22 20.07 23.74
CA MET A 24 -6.35 20.22 22.83
C MET A 24 -6.03 19.71 21.42
N ALA A 25 -4.84 20.02 20.89
CA ALA A 25 -4.38 19.52 19.59
C ALA A 25 -4.32 17.98 19.59
N VAL A 26 -3.78 17.37 20.65
CA VAL A 26 -3.76 15.90 20.81
C VAL A 26 -5.18 15.32 20.88
N TRP A 27 -6.10 15.97 21.59
CA TRP A 27 -7.49 15.53 21.68
C TRP A 27 -8.22 15.64 20.34
N CYS A 28 -8.04 16.75 19.61
CA CYS A 28 -8.57 16.92 18.26
C CYS A 28 -8.00 15.89 17.31
N ALA A 29 -6.69 15.64 17.34
CA ALA A 29 -6.05 14.60 16.54
C ALA A 29 -6.60 13.20 16.82
N MET A 30 -6.98 12.92 18.07
CA MET A 30 -7.63 11.67 18.46
C MET A 30 -9.06 11.54 17.91
N ILE A 31 -9.85 12.62 17.94
CA ILE A 31 -11.23 12.63 17.44
C ILE A 31 -11.26 12.56 15.92
N LEU A 32 -10.46 13.42 15.28
CA LEU A 32 -10.34 13.53 13.82
C LEU A 32 -9.51 12.37 13.24
N ARG A 33 -8.83 11.60 14.10
CA ARG A 33 -7.97 10.48 13.72
C ARG A 33 -6.82 10.92 12.80
N SER A 34 -6.41 12.18 12.84
CA SER A 34 -5.29 12.70 12.04
C SER A 34 -3.95 12.04 12.40
N GLN A 35 -3.86 11.44 13.59
CA GLN A 35 -2.72 10.60 14.00
C GLN A 35 -2.41 9.44 13.05
N TYR A 36 -3.35 9.02 12.19
CA TYR A 36 -3.13 7.95 11.20
C TYR A 36 -2.77 8.49 9.80
N GLU A 37 -2.67 9.81 9.62
CA GLU A 37 -2.51 10.42 8.29
C GLU A 37 -1.05 10.58 7.83
N ASP A 38 -0.09 10.58 8.75
CA ASP A 38 1.36 10.81 8.51
C ASP A 38 2.09 9.60 7.89
N ASP A 39 1.40 8.50 7.62
CA ASP A 39 1.99 7.26 7.11
C ASP A 39 2.15 7.27 5.58
N GLU A 40 2.52 8.38 4.93
CA GLU A 40 2.80 8.36 3.49
C GLU A 40 4.23 7.89 3.18
N PHE A 41 4.38 7.23 2.03
CA PHE A 41 5.69 6.98 1.48
C PHE A 41 6.25 8.30 0.95
N ASP A 42 7.34 8.78 1.53
CA ASP A 42 8.14 9.82 0.88
C ASP A 42 8.81 9.19 -0.35
N ILE A 43 8.23 9.43 -1.53
CA ILE A 43 8.79 8.99 -2.81
C ILE A 43 9.59 10.16 -3.43
N GLY A 44 9.86 11.25 -2.73
CA GLY A 44 10.55 12.42 -3.27
C GLY A 44 9.63 13.39 -4.01
N SER A 45 10.04 14.65 -4.02
CA SER A 45 9.21 15.80 -4.44
C SER A 45 9.09 15.93 -5.96
N THR A 46 10.13 15.50 -6.69
CA THR A 46 10.15 15.57 -8.15
C THR A 46 9.96 14.19 -8.79
N LYS A 47 9.41 14.17 -10.01
CA LYS A 47 9.32 12.92 -10.80
C LYS A 47 10.68 12.24 -10.99
N HIS A 48 11.76 13.01 -11.06
CA HIS A 48 13.12 12.46 -11.20
C HIS A 48 13.60 11.80 -9.90
N GLU A 49 13.46 12.48 -8.76
CA GLU A 49 13.77 11.93 -7.44
C GLU A 49 12.97 10.66 -7.15
N ALA A 50 11.67 10.69 -7.45
CA ALA A 50 10.80 9.53 -7.29
C ALA A 50 11.23 8.35 -8.13
N ASN A 51 11.53 8.58 -9.41
CA ASN A 51 12.04 7.51 -10.25
C ASN A 51 13.38 6.99 -9.71
N LYS A 52 14.30 7.86 -9.30
CA LYS A 52 15.60 7.44 -8.75
C LYS A 52 15.42 6.60 -7.47
N MET A 53 14.61 7.04 -6.53
CA MET A 53 14.33 6.31 -5.30
C MET A 53 13.68 4.94 -5.57
N LEU A 54 12.68 4.90 -6.46
CA LEU A 54 12.04 3.64 -6.85
C LEU A 54 13.02 2.70 -7.53
N GLN A 55 13.91 3.22 -8.39
CA GLN A 55 14.97 2.43 -9.00
C GLN A 55 15.97 1.91 -7.96
N ASP A 56 16.33 2.73 -6.97
CA ASP A 56 17.17 2.31 -5.86
C ASP A 56 16.48 1.22 -5.02
N LEU A 57 15.17 1.32 -4.77
CA LEU A 57 14.40 0.28 -4.11
C LEU A 57 14.35 -1.02 -4.93
N LEU A 58 14.16 -0.93 -6.24
CA LEU A 58 14.15 -2.09 -7.15
C LEU A 58 15.52 -2.77 -7.28
N THR A 59 16.60 -2.01 -7.26
CA THR A 59 17.96 -2.54 -7.36
C THR A 59 18.42 -3.11 -6.02
N LYS A 60 18.24 -2.38 -4.91
CA LYS A 60 18.56 -2.84 -3.55
C LYS A 60 17.71 -4.03 -3.11
N SER A 61 16.48 -4.17 -3.59
CA SER A 61 15.65 -5.35 -3.27
C SER A 61 16.09 -6.63 -3.99
N LYS A 62 16.78 -6.51 -5.13
CA LYS A 62 17.37 -7.65 -5.86
C LYS A 62 18.62 -8.20 -5.17
N THR A 63 19.26 -7.42 -4.30
CA THR A 63 20.41 -7.81 -3.47
C THR A 63 20.00 -7.95 -1.99
N ARG A 64 20.37 -9.05 -1.32
CA ARG A 64 20.08 -9.20 0.13
C ARG A 64 21.00 -8.33 1.00
N ARG A 65 20.90 -7.01 0.92
CA ARG A 65 21.55 -6.11 1.89
C ARG A 65 20.55 -5.10 2.43
N ALA A 66 20.20 -5.27 3.70
CA ALA A 66 19.50 -4.26 4.48
C ALA A 66 20.41 -3.04 4.59
N SER A 67 19.91 -1.87 4.22
CA SER A 67 20.58 -0.60 4.49
C SER A 67 19.98 -0.05 5.78
N LEU A 68 20.83 0.22 6.78
CA LEU A 68 20.44 0.91 8.00
C LEU A 68 20.40 2.40 7.72
N THR A 69 19.28 3.05 8.03
CA THR A 69 19.23 4.50 8.26
C THR A 69 18.35 4.73 9.48
N THR A 70 19.00 4.98 10.60
CA THR A 70 18.44 5.63 11.78
C THR A 70 18.34 7.12 11.50
N GLU A 71 17.16 7.71 11.65
CA GLU A 71 17.01 9.02 12.29
C GLU A 71 15.65 9.13 13.00
N ASN A 72 15.70 9.80 14.14
CA ASN A 72 14.63 10.00 15.11
C ASN A 72 13.57 10.96 14.59
N SER A 73 12.29 10.59 14.76
CA SER A 73 11.23 11.48 15.26
C SER A 73 9.98 10.63 15.53
N LYS A 74 9.33 10.81 16.68
CA LYS A 74 8.05 10.14 17.00
C LYS A 74 6.91 11.17 16.90
N PRO A 75 5.92 10.86 16.06
CA PRO A 75 4.53 10.74 16.49
C PRO A 75 4.02 9.32 16.17
N PHE A 76 2.71 9.06 16.28
CA PHE A 76 2.08 7.78 15.92
C PHE A 76 2.47 7.36 14.49
N LYS A 77 2.88 6.10 14.31
CA LYS A 77 3.35 5.55 13.03
C LYS A 77 2.59 4.26 12.72
N TYR A 78 2.54 3.85 11.46
CA TYR A 78 2.17 2.50 11.02
C TYR A 78 2.84 1.39 11.86
N ALA A 79 4.00 1.69 12.45
CA ALA A 79 4.69 0.89 13.45
C ALA A 79 3.81 0.44 14.64
N ASP A 80 2.79 1.20 15.03
CA ASP A 80 1.86 0.83 16.10
C ASP A 80 0.80 -0.18 15.64
N TYR A 81 0.41 -0.15 14.35
CA TYR A 81 -0.38 -1.22 13.73
C TYR A 81 0.38 -2.56 13.72
N LEU A 82 1.71 -2.51 13.66
CA LEU A 82 2.59 -3.69 13.72
C LEU A 82 2.74 -4.30 15.12
N LYS A 83 2.19 -3.70 16.19
CA LYS A 83 2.26 -4.23 17.57
C LYS A 83 1.32 -5.44 17.76
N LYS A 84 1.79 -6.57 17.23
CA LYS A 84 1.44 -8.01 17.37
C LYS A 84 -0.01 -8.43 17.66
N GLN A 85 -0.69 -7.98 18.72
CA GLN A 85 -1.95 -8.62 19.13
C GLN A 85 -3.18 -8.18 18.31
N LYS A 86 -3.24 -6.90 17.86
CA LYS A 86 -4.32 -6.43 16.98
C LYS A 86 -4.15 -6.93 15.54
N ARG A 87 -2.92 -7.21 15.12
CA ARG A 87 -2.60 -7.60 13.74
C ARG A 87 -3.17 -8.97 13.38
N ASP A 88 -3.02 -9.96 14.24
CA ASP A 88 -3.41 -11.33 13.89
C ASP A 88 -4.94 -11.49 13.77
N SER A 89 -5.71 -10.78 14.61
CA SER A 89 -7.18 -10.71 14.49
C SER A 89 -7.64 -10.02 13.20
N ILE A 90 -6.95 -8.94 12.79
CA ILE A 90 -7.22 -8.26 11.52
C ILE A 90 -6.90 -9.18 10.34
N ARG A 91 -5.75 -9.88 10.38
CA ARG A 91 -5.37 -10.86 9.35
C ARG A 91 -6.33 -12.03 9.25
N GLU A 92 -6.80 -12.56 10.38
CA GLU A 92 -7.82 -13.61 10.40
C GLU A 92 -9.13 -13.13 9.77
N SER A 93 -9.57 -11.92 10.12
CA SER A 93 -10.77 -11.31 9.57
C SER A 93 -10.64 -11.02 8.07
N ALA A 94 -9.48 -10.53 7.64
CA ALA A 94 -9.13 -10.33 6.24
C ALA A 94 -9.17 -11.65 5.44
N ASN A 95 -8.56 -12.72 5.98
CA ASN A 95 -8.58 -14.03 5.36
C ASN A 95 -10.00 -14.62 5.29
N ARG A 96 -10.80 -14.48 6.35
CA ARG A 96 -12.21 -14.90 6.33
C ARG A 96 -12.99 -14.17 5.25
N LEU A 97 -12.86 -12.84 5.18
CA LEU A 97 -13.51 -12.02 4.16
C LEU A 97 -13.07 -12.45 2.74
N PHE A 98 -11.77 -12.60 2.51
CA PHE A 98 -11.24 -12.97 1.20
C PHE A 98 -11.75 -14.33 0.72
N ASN A 99 -11.83 -15.32 1.62
CA ASN A 99 -12.29 -16.67 1.31
C ASN A 99 -13.82 -16.82 1.28
N SER A 100 -14.59 -15.82 1.74
CA SER A 100 -16.05 -15.87 1.72
C SER A 100 -16.68 -15.64 0.34
N SER A 101 -15.88 -15.25 -0.66
CA SER A 101 -16.32 -14.87 -1.99
C SER A 101 -15.72 -15.76 -3.07
N GLN A 102 -16.46 -15.92 -4.17
CA GLN A 102 -15.99 -16.65 -5.35
C GLN A 102 -15.19 -15.79 -6.33
N VAL A 103 -15.16 -14.47 -6.15
CA VAL A 103 -14.43 -13.55 -7.04
C VAL A 103 -12.94 -13.93 -7.18
N PRO A 104 -12.20 -14.31 -6.12
CA PRO A 104 -10.82 -14.78 -6.25
C PRO A 104 -10.66 -15.99 -7.19
N PHE A 105 -11.60 -16.93 -7.16
CA PHE A 105 -11.60 -18.09 -8.06
C PHE A 105 -11.87 -17.66 -9.51
N LEU A 106 -12.85 -16.78 -9.71
CA LEU A 106 -13.19 -16.23 -11.04
C LEU A 106 -12.03 -15.44 -11.66
N ILE A 107 -11.28 -14.67 -10.87
CA ILE A 107 -10.08 -13.94 -11.32
C ILE A 107 -9.04 -14.92 -11.86
N ARG A 108 -8.74 -15.99 -11.10
CA ARG A 108 -7.77 -17.02 -11.52
C ARG A 108 -8.21 -17.72 -12.81
N GLY A 109 -9.51 -18.03 -12.93
CA GLY A 109 -10.09 -18.62 -14.13
C GLY A 109 -10.01 -17.70 -15.35
N ALA A 110 -10.29 -16.40 -15.18
CA ALA A 110 -10.25 -15.42 -16.26
C ALA A 110 -8.84 -15.19 -16.81
N VAL A 111 -7.82 -15.11 -15.94
CA VAL A 111 -6.42 -15.01 -16.39
C VAL A 111 -5.99 -16.31 -17.09
N SER A 112 -6.37 -17.46 -16.54
CA SER A 112 -6.02 -18.77 -17.12
C SER A 112 -6.66 -18.98 -18.50
N SER A 113 -7.88 -18.47 -18.69
CA SER A 113 -8.63 -18.49 -19.96
C SER A 113 -8.27 -17.32 -20.89
N LYS A 114 -7.27 -16.51 -20.54
CA LYS A 114 -6.80 -15.33 -21.30
C LYS A 114 -7.91 -14.32 -21.64
N VAL A 115 -8.91 -14.15 -20.75
CA VAL A 115 -9.96 -13.10 -20.89
C VAL A 115 -9.34 -11.71 -20.98
N PHE A 116 -8.24 -11.52 -20.24
CA PHE A 116 -7.29 -10.44 -20.38
C PHE A 116 -5.88 -11.02 -20.13
N SER A 117 -4.88 -10.40 -20.75
CA SER A 117 -3.49 -10.86 -20.69
C SER A 117 -2.52 -9.69 -20.75
N VAL A 118 -1.28 -9.92 -20.29
CA VAL A 118 -0.20 -8.95 -20.43
C VAL A 118 0.23 -8.88 -21.89
N ARG A 119 0.56 -7.68 -22.40
CA ARG A 119 1.08 -7.50 -23.76
C ARG A 119 2.36 -8.29 -23.99
N ALA A 120 2.57 -8.72 -25.23
CA ALA A 120 3.75 -9.50 -25.62
C ALA A 120 5.06 -8.71 -25.51
N ASP A 121 5.02 -7.39 -25.71
CA ASP A 121 6.17 -6.48 -25.60
C ASP A 121 6.52 -6.11 -24.15
N CYS A 122 5.63 -6.37 -23.19
CA CYS A 122 5.89 -6.12 -21.78
C CYS A 122 6.73 -7.23 -21.16
N CYS A 123 7.52 -6.86 -20.15
CA CYS A 123 8.29 -7.81 -19.36
C CYS A 123 8.25 -7.45 -17.87
N VAL A 124 7.17 -7.81 -17.18
CA VAL A 124 6.92 -7.42 -15.77
C VAL A 124 8.01 -7.89 -14.79
N TYR A 125 8.78 -8.92 -15.15
CA TYR A 125 9.81 -9.52 -14.30
C TYR A 125 11.22 -8.95 -14.52
N SER A 126 11.50 -8.27 -15.64
CA SER A 126 12.84 -7.74 -15.91
C SER A 126 12.90 -6.32 -16.46
N ASP A 127 11.82 -5.79 -17.05
CA ASP A 127 11.78 -4.41 -17.51
C ASP A 127 11.76 -3.45 -16.32
N LEU A 128 12.89 -2.77 -16.13
CA LEU A 128 13.10 -1.90 -15.00
C LEU A 128 12.20 -0.65 -15.04
N ARG A 129 11.92 -0.09 -16.22
CA ARG A 129 11.04 1.07 -16.37
C ARG A 129 9.60 0.71 -16.03
N LEU A 130 9.15 -0.44 -16.53
CA LEU A 130 7.83 -0.97 -16.21
C LEU A 130 7.70 -1.27 -14.71
N GLN A 131 8.70 -1.95 -14.11
CA GLN A 131 8.74 -2.23 -12.68
C GLN A 131 8.69 -0.96 -11.82
N THR A 132 9.35 0.13 -12.23
CA THR A 132 9.26 1.42 -11.54
C THR A 132 7.86 2.00 -11.59
N THR A 133 7.23 1.97 -12.76
CA THR A 133 5.87 2.48 -12.95
C THR A 133 4.87 1.68 -12.11
N LEU A 134 4.97 0.35 -12.13
CA LEU A 134 4.13 -0.53 -11.34
C LEU A 134 4.40 -0.42 -9.84
N LEU A 135 5.66 -0.29 -9.41
CA LEU A 135 5.99 -0.10 -8.00
C LEU A 135 5.42 1.22 -7.49
N ARG A 136 5.50 2.29 -8.28
CA ARG A 136 4.86 3.58 -7.96
C ARG A 136 3.35 3.42 -7.79
N LEU A 137 2.70 2.64 -8.65
CA LEU A 137 1.26 2.33 -8.52
C LEU A 137 0.98 1.64 -7.18
N PHE A 138 1.75 0.63 -6.77
CA PHE A 138 1.52 -0.03 -5.48
C PHE A 138 1.80 0.89 -4.28
N LEU A 139 2.86 1.69 -4.33
CA LEU A 139 3.19 2.65 -3.27
C LEU A 139 2.26 3.87 -3.24
N SER A 140 1.34 4.00 -4.20
CA SER A 140 0.26 5.01 -4.13
C SER A 140 -0.85 4.64 -3.15
N PHE A 141 -0.95 3.35 -2.77
CA PHE A 141 -1.87 2.89 -1.75
C PHE A 141 -1.34 3.26 -0.36
N HIS A 142 -2.25 3.54 0.57
CA HIS A 142 -1.91 3.72 1.98
C HIS A 142 -1.20 2.46 2.53
N PRO A 143 -0.09 2.59 3.30
CA PRO A 143 0.68 1.47 3.82
C PRO A 143 -0.11 0.34 4.44
N ALA A 144 -1.13 0.68 5.23
CA ALA A 144 -1.98 -0.30 5.91
C ALA A 144 -2.72 -1.22 4.94
N TRP A 145 -3.32 -0.67 3.87
CA TRP A 145 -4.00 -1.46 2.85
C TRP A 145 -3.02 -2.21 1.96
N LEU A 146 -1.88 -1.60 1.65
CA LEU A 146 -0.83 -2.26 0.85
C LEU A 146 -0.27 -3.48 1.58
N HIS A 147 0.09 -3.34 2.85
CA HIS A 147 0.61 -4.44 3.66
C HIS A 147 -0.42 -5.54 3.85
N LEU A 148 -1.62 -5.20 4.36
CA LEU A 148 -2.67 -6.17 4.63
C LEU A 148 -3.12 -6.89 3.34
N GLY A 149 -3.20 -6.16 2.23
CA GLY A 149 -3.55 -6.73 0.93
C GLY A 149 -2.53 -7.72 0.42
N LEU A 150 -1.24 -7.37 0.50
CA LEU A 150 -0.17 -8.31 0.12
C LEU A 150 -0.13 -9.53 1.06
N GLU A 151 -0.26 -9.33 2.38
CA GLU A 151 -0.29 -10.46 3.31
C GLU A 151 -1.45 -11.42 3.05
N THR A 152 -2.64 -10.88 2.76
CA THR A 152 -3.86 -11.67 2.54
C THR A 152 -3.78 -12.45 1.22
N VAL A 153 -3.43 -11.77 0.11
CA VAL A 153 -3.37 -12.38 -1.22
C VAL A 153 -2.32 -13.49 -1.31
N TYR A 154 -1.19 -13.32 -0.62
CA TYR A 154 -0.12 -14.32 -0.57
C TYR A 154 -0.25 -15.30 0.59
N ASN A 155 -1.21 -15.10 1.49
CA ASN A 155 -1.33 -15.81 2.76
C ASN A 155 0.03 -15.94 3.48
N ASN A 156 0.77 -14.83 3.55
CA ASN A 156 2.14 -14.80 4.07
C ASN A 156 2.33 -13.57 4.95
N GLU A 157 2.95 -13.76 6.12
CA GLU A 157 3.28 -12.65 7.01
C GLU A 157 4.47 -11.86 6.45
N ILE A 158 4.30 -10.56 6.29
CA ILE A 158 5.36 -9.64 5.92
C ILE A 158 5.84 -8.97 7.20
N ARG A 159 6.91 -9.51 7.77
CA ARG A 159 7.54 -8.95 8.97
C ARG A 159 8.40 -7.75 8.61
N VAL A 160 8.22 -6.67 9.35
CA VAL A 160 9.06 -5.48 9.33
C VAL A 160 9.80 -5.48 10.65
N ASN A 161 11.11 -5.73 10.62
CA ASN A 161 11.90 -5.81 11.85
C ASN A 161 12.24 -4.40 12.35
N GLU A 162 12.67 -4.32 13.61
CA GLU A 162 13.14 -3.07 14.21
C GLU A 162 14.29 -2.47 13.38
N GLY A 163 14.19 -1.19 13.05
CA GLY A 163 15.15 -0.48 12.20
C GLY A 163 15.00 -0.73 10.69
N GLU A 164 14.11 -1.62 10.23
CA GLU A 164 13.83 -1.74 8.80
C GLU A 164 12.86 -0.65 8.33
N VAL A 165 13.20 -0.01 7.21
CA VAL A 165 12.30 0.94 6.54
C VAL A 165 11.19 0.17 5.81
N PHE A 166 9.93 0.42 6.17
CA PHE A 166 8.76 -0.28 5.61
C PHE A 166 8.73 -0.28 4.07
N ALA A 167 9.00 0.86 3.44
CA ALA A 167 9.07 0.99 1.98
C ALA A 167 10.05 -0.01 1.34
N GLN A 168 11.20 -0.23 1.97
CA GLN A 168 12.20 -1.20 1.50
C GLN A 168 11.70 -2.64 1.65
N VAL A 169 11.07 -2.96 2.78
CA VAL A 169 10.53 -4.30 3.05
C VAL A 169 9.43 -4.66 2.05
N ILE A 170 8.48 -3.74 1.82
CA ILE A 170 7.38 -3.94 0.87
C ILE A 170 7.88 -3.98 -0.57
N SER A 171 8.76 -3.07 -0.97
CA SER A 171 9.34 -3.08 -2.32
C SER A 171 10.08 -4.38 -2.59
N ARG A 172 10.81 -4.89 -1.60
CA ARG A 172 11.47 -6.20 -1.67
C ARG A 172 10.48 -7.34 -1.83
N PHE A 173 9.38 -7.32 -1.09
CA PHE A 173 8.31 -8.30 -1.25
C PHE A 173 7.71 -8.26 -2.66
N ILE A 174 7.35 -7.08 -3.17
CA ILE A 174 6.78 -6.88 -4.50
C ILE A 174 7.73 -7.42 -5.58
N VAL A 175 9.01 -7.06 -5.54
CA VAL A 175 10.00 -7.52 -6.53
C VAL A 175 10.16 -9.04 -6.49
N GLN A 176 10.25 -9.63 -5.30
CA GLN A 176 10.55 -11.05 -5.15
C GLN A 176 9.32 -11.96 -5.31
N ARG A 177 8.11 -11.45 -5.08
CA ARG A 177 6.87 -12.26 -5.02
C ARG A 177 5.79 -11.84 -6.00
N LEU A 178 5.77 -10.59 -6.46
CA LEU A 178 4.77 -10.11 -7.41
C LEU A 178 5.34 -10.02 -8.83
N PHE A 179 6.43 -9.29 -9.00
CA PHE A 179 7.10 -9.19 -10.31
C PHE A 179 7.83 -10.47 -10.68
N SER A 180 8.19 -11.28 -9.69
CA SER A 180 8.79 -12.60 -9.86
C SER A 180 8.16 -13.59 -8.90
N ASP A 181 8.49 -14.86 -9.03
CA ASP A 181 8.18 -15.87 -8.02
C ASP A 181 9.31 -16.89 -7.92
N PRO A 182 9.86 -17.16 -6.71
CA PRO A 182 10.98 -18.08 -6.57
C PRO A 182 10.66 -19.52 -6.99
N LYS A 183 9.39 -19.96 -6.95
CA LYS A 183 9.02 -21.31 -7.38
C LYS A 183 9.00 -21.40 -8.91
N ILE A 184 8.51 -20.36 -9.59
CA ILE A 184 8.57 -20.26 -11.06
C ILE A 184 10.04 -20.20 -11.51
N MET A 185 10.85 -19.33 -10.90
CA MET A 185 12.24 -19.12 -11.30
C MET A 185 13.18 -20.30 -11.02
N LYS A 186 12.83 -21.20 -10.09
CA LYS A 186 13.60 -22.44 -9.82
C LYS A 186 13.23 -23.60 -10.74
N ASN A 187 12.14 -23.50 -11.48
CA ASN A 187 11.67 -24.57 -12.34
C ASN A 187 12.37 -24.51 -13.71
N LYS A 188 13.09 -25.58 -14.07
CA LYS A 188 13.83 -25.69 -15.34
C LYS A 188 12.98 -25.53 -16.60
N LYS A 189 11.66 -25.74 -16.51
CA LYS A 189 10.70 -25.48 -17.61
C LYS A 189 10.54 -23.98 -17.89
N TYR A 190 10.66 -23.16 -16.85
CA TYR A 190 10.33 -21.73 -16.89
C TYR A 190 11.56 -20.83 -16.87
N ALA A 191 12.66 -21.27 -16.25
CA ALA A 191 13.92 -20.56 -16.25
C ALA A 191 15.10 -21.53 -16.37
N ILE A 192 16.08 -21.17 -17.20
CA ILE A 192 17.25 -22.00 -17.51
C ILE A 192 18.53 -21.21 -17.21
N GLY A 193 19.58 -21.91 -16.78
CA GLY A 193 20.91 -21.35 -16.53
C GLY A 193 21.33 -21.45 -15.07
N SER A 194 22.65 -21.55 -14.84
CA SER A 194 23.22 -21.70 -13.50
C SER A 194 23.72 -20.38 -12.90
N GLY A 195 23.90 -19.35 -13.73
CA GLY A 195 24.36 -18.00 -13.32
C GLY A 195 23.28 -16.95 -13.55
N LYS A 196 23.19 -16.44 -14.78
CA LYS A 196 22.11 -15.54 -15.20
C LYS A 196 20.93 -16.38 -15.72
N LEU A 197 19.86 -16.46 -14.94
CA LEU A 197 18.64 -17.17 -15.34
C LEU A 197 18.03 -16.50 -16.58
N ILE A 198 17.82 -17.28 -17.62
CA ILE A 198 17.09 -16.90 -18.82
C ILE A 198 15.67 -17.46 -18.69
N VAL A 199 14.69 -16.56 -18.74
CA VAL A 199 13.26 -16.93 -18.67
C VAL A 199 12.83 -17.44 -20.04
N THR A 200 12.29 -18.66 -20.10
CA THR A 200 11.74 -19.25 -21.32
C THR A 200 10.40 -18.61 -21.68
N ASP A 201 9.87 -18.81 -22.88
CA ASP A 201 8.55 -18.27 -23.22
C ASP A 201 7.43 -18.85 -22.37
N ALA A 202 7.51 -20.13 -22.00
CA ALA A 202 6.61 -20.72 -21.02
C ALA A 202 6.74 -20.06 -19.63
N GLY A 203 7.97 -19.68 -19.24
CA GLY A 203 8.22 -18.93 -18.01
C GLY A 203 7.67 -17.52 -18.06
N ARG A 204 7.80 -16.83 -19.19
CA ARG A 204 7.25 -15.50 -19.45
C ARG A 204 5.73 -15.50 -19.28
N GLU A 205 5.04 -16.40 -19.97
CA GLU A 205 3.58 -16.54 -19.85
C GLU A 205 3.16 -16.84 -18.39
N LYS A 206 3.92 -17.70 -17.70
CA LYS A 206 3.63 -18.06 -16.31
C LYS A 206 3.83 -16.88 -15.35
N LEU A 207 4.89 -16.09 -15.52
CA LEU A 207 5.16 -14.89 -14.74
C LEU A 207 4.13 -13.78 -15.01
N HIS A 208 3.73 -13.60 -16.27
CA HIS A 208 2.68 -12.65 -16.65
C HIS A 208 1.34 -13.03 -16.01
N SER A 209 0.96 -14.30 -16.08
CA SER A 209 -0.26 -14.81 -15.44
C SER A 209 -0.19 -14.67 -13.92
N HIS A 210 0.96 -14.99 -13.33
CA HIS A 210 1.19 -14.82 -11.89
C HIS A 210 1.02 -13.38 -11.44
N PHE A 211 1.66 -12.44 -12.13
CA PHE A 211 1.53 -11.00 -11.88
C PHE A 211 0.07 -10.56 -11.95
N LEU A 212 -0.63 -10.86 -13.05
CA LEU A 212 -2.03 -10.46 -13.22
C LEU A 212 -2.95 -11.00 -12.15
N ILE A 213 -2.81 -12.29 -11.81
CA ILE A 213 -3.62 -12.91 -10.76
C ILE A 213 -3.43 -12.15 -9.44
N HIS A 214 -2.19 -11.96 -8.99
CA HIS A 214 -1.95 -11.37 -7.67
C HIS A 214 -2.31 -9.88 -7.63
N THR A 215 -2.07 -9.12 -8.71
CA THR A 215 -2.51 -7.72 -8.82
C THR A 215 -4.03 -7.60 -8.79
N CYS A 216 -4.76 -8.44 -9.53
CA CYS A 216 -6.23 -8.42 -9.55
C CYS A 216 -6.81 -8.84 -8.19
N LEU A 217 -6.25 -9.87 -7.55
CA LEU A 217 -6.65 -10.29 -6.21
C LEU A 217 -6.40 -9.20 -5.17
N PHE A 218 -5.28 -8.47 -5.28
CA PHE A 218 -4.96 -7.33 -4.42
C PHE A 218 -6.00 -6.22 -4.57
N CYS A 219 -6.29 -5.80 -5.81
CA CYS A 219 -7.29 -4.76 -6.08
C CYS A 219 -8.68 -5.15 -5.53
N TYR A 220 -9.11 -6.38 -5.79
CA TYR A 220 -10.36 -6.92 -5.24
C TYR A 220 -10.40 -6.85 -3.72
N PHE A 221 -9.34 -7.37 -3.08
CA PHE A 221 -9.30 -7.48 -1.63
C PHE A 221 -9.29 -6.12 -0.97
N VAL A 222 -8.47 -5.17 -1.43
CA VAL A 222 -8.35 -3.84 -0.81
C VAL A 222 -9.69 -3.11 -0.82
N GLU A 223 -10.39 -3.09 -1.96
CA GLU A 223 -11.73 -2.50 -2.07
C GLU A 223 -12.72 -3.16 -1.10
N THR A 224 -12.76 -4.50 -1.10
CA THR A 224 -13.70 -5.27 -0.28
C THR A 224 -13.41 -5.08 1.21
N ALA A 225 -12.14 -5.12 1.60
CA ALA A 225 -11.69 -4.94 2.98
C ALA A 225 -11.99 -3.54 3.50
N LYS A 226 -11.84 -2.53 2.64
CA LYS A 226 -12.19 -1.15 2.97
C LYS A 226 -13.70 -0.97 3.18
N ALA A 227 -14.53 -1.52 2.29
CA ALA A 227 -15.98 -1.48 2.42
C ALA A 227 -16.49 -2.20 3.68
N ASN A 228 -15.74 -3.22 4.15
CA ASN A 228 -16.07 -4.01 5.35
C ASN A 228 -15.36 -3.51 6.63
N PHE A 229 -14.70 -2.36 6.61
CA PHE A 229 -14.03 -1.78 7.78
C PHE A 229 -13.07 -2.76 8.49
N ILE A 230 -12.38 -3.60 7.72
CA ILE A 230 -11.45 -4.62 8.27
C ILE A 230 -10.38 -3.96 9.16
N ILE A 231 -9.89 -2.80 8.73
CA ILE A 231 -9.14 -1.90 9.59
C ILE A 231 -10.14 -0.94 10.22
N LYS A 232 -10.35 -1.03 11.54
CA LYS A 232 -11.44 -0.34 12.26
C LYS A 232 -11.46 1.18 12.07
N HIS A 233 -10.29 1.83 12.04
CA HIS A 233 -10.22 3.28 11.82
C HIS A 233 -10.42 3.66 10.35
N ASN A 234 -10.39 2.68 9.44
CA ASN A 234 -10.65 2.76 8.01
C ASN A 234 -9.87 3.89 7.30
N PRO A 235 -8.52 3.84 7.30
CA PRO A 235 -7.73 4.90 6.68
C PRO A 235 -8.07 5.00 5.19
N ARG A 236 -7.82 6.16 4.60
CA ARG A 236 -7.90 6.39 3.14
C ARG A 236 -7.23 5.27 2.34
N MET A 237 -7.76 4.98 1.16
CA MET A 237 -7.22 3.89 0.33
C MET A 237 -5.87 4.28 -0.28
N PHE A 238 -5.75 5.53 -0.70
CA PHE A 238 -4.60 6.06 -1.41
C PHE A 238 -3.93 7.18 -0.62
N ALA A 239 -2.63 7.38 -0.85
CA ALA A 239 -1.88 8.54 -0.36
C ALA A 239 -2.51 9.87 -0.87
N LYS A 240 -2.25 11.01 -0.20
CA LYS A 240 -2.83 12.33 -0.50
C LYS A 240 -2.24 12.76 -1.82
N SER A 241 -0.92 12.56 -1.92
CA SER A 241 -0.08 12.70 -3.11
C SER A 241 -0.40 11.70 -4.25
N SER A 242 -1.25 10.69 -4.04
CA SER A 242 -1.61 9.73 -5.08
C SER A 242 -2.41 10.38 -6.21
N SER A 243 -2.09 10.01 -7.45
CA SER A 243 -2.89 10.33 -8.62
C SER A 243 -4.16 9.49 -8.75
N PHE A 244 -4.30 8.43 -7.95
CA PHE A 244 -5.45 7.53 -7.94
C PHE A 244 -6.37 7.89 -6.78
N LYS A 245 -7.67 8.00 -7.05
CA LYS A 245 -8.70 8.28 -6.05
C LYS A 245 -9.78 7.20 -5.99
N CYS A 246 -9.83 6.32 -6.98
CA CYS A 246 -10.68 5.13 -6.96
C CYS A 246 -10.01 3.94 -7.64
N MET A 247 -10.56 2.74 -7.46
CA MET A 247 -10.03 1.52 -8.08
C MET A 247 -10.15 1.54 -9.62
N ASP A 248 -11.12 2.25 -10.18
CA ASP A 248 -11.25 2.41 -11.63
C ASP A 248 -10.04 3.15 -12.23
N ASP A 249 -9.45 4.12 -11.51
CA ASP A 249 -8.21 4.79 -11.95
C ASP A 249 -7.05 3.80 -12.02
N VAL A 250 -6.95 2.91 -11.02
CA VAL A 250 -5.94 1.85 -10.97
C VAL A 250 -6.13 0.86 -12.12
N PHE A 251 -7.37 0.47 -12.39
CA PHE A 251 -7.70 -0.41 -13.52
C PHE A 251 -7.36 0.23 -14.87
N ALA A 252 -7.61 1.52 -15.04
CA ALA A 252 -7.24 2.25 -16.25
C ALA A 252 -5.72 2.29 -16.45
N GLU A 253 -4.97 2.58 -15.39
CA GLU A 253 -3.51 2.63 -15.44
C GLU A 253 -2.89 1.26 -15.74
N LEU A 254 -3.36 0.19 -15.08
CA LEU A 254 -2.94 -1.18 -15.39
C LEU A 254 -3.28 -1.54 -16.84
N SER A 255 -4.46 -1.16 -17.32
CA SER A 255 -4.85 -1.43 -18.71
C SER A 255 -3.90 -0.73 -19.70
N ARG A 256 -3.51 0.52 -19.40
CA ARG A 256 -2.60 1.33 -20.21
C ARG A 256 -1.17 0.79 -20.23
N GLU A 257 -0.64 0.39 -19.06
CA GLU A 257 0.77 0.02 -18.93
C GLU A 257 1.03 -1.44 -19.32
N VAL A 258 0.15 -2.38 -18.95
CA VAL A 258 0.44 -3.83 -19.05
C VAL A 258 -0.51 -4.64 -19.92
N LEU A 259 -1.77 -4.27 -20.11
CA LEU A 259 -2.74 -5.17 -20.74
C LEU A 259 -2.78 -5.11 -22.27
N SER A 260 -3.04 -6.26 -22.88
CA SER A 260 -3.31 -6.38 -24.31
C SER A 260 -4.63 -5.71 -24.69
N GLY A 261 -4.60 -4.92 -25.77
CA GLY A 261 -5.79 -4.30 -26.35
C GLY A 261 -6.80 -5.31 -26.94
N SER A 262 -6.41 -6.58 -27.12
CA SER A 262 -7.32 -7.64 -27.56
C SER A 262 -8.19 -8.23 -26.44
N GLY A 263 -7.84 -7.96 -25.17
CA GLY A 263 -8.57 -8.47 -24.01
C GLY A 263 -9.73 -7.56 -23.60
N ILE A 264 -10.57 -8.06 -22.68
CA ILE A 264 -11.61 -7.23 -22.06
C ILE A 264 -10.95 -6.29 -21.03
N PRO A 265 -11.32 -4.99 -20.97
CA PRO A 265 -10.85 -4.07 -19.94
C PRO A 265 -11.13 -4.59 -18.52
N LEU A 266 -10.25 -4.30 -17.56
CA LEU A 266 -10.35 -4.83 -16.19
C LEU A 266 -11.69 -4.51 -15.53
N ASN A 267 -12.13 -3.26 -15.56
CA ASN A 267 -13.41 -2.85 -14.97
C ASN A 267 -14.59 -3.70 -15.49
N LYS A 268 -14.63 -4.00 -16.79
CA LYS A 268 -15.64 -4.87 -17.40
C LYS A 268 -15.46 -6.34 -17.01
N ALA A 269 -14.22 -6.82 -16.94
CA ALA A 269 -13.92 -8.19 -16.53
C ALA A 269 -14.37 -8.44 -15.07
N PHE A 270 -14.05 -7.53 -14.16
CA PHE A 270 -14.48 -7.56 -12.77
C PHE A 270 -16.00 -7.44 -12.62
N ALA A 271 -16.65 -6.56 -13.39
CA ALA A 271 -18.10 -6.45 -13.39
C ALA A 271 -18.79 -7.77 -13.79
N LYS A 272 -18.23 -8.52 -14.75
CA LYS A 272 -18.72 -9.87 -15.12
C LYS A 272 -18.53 -10.89 -14.01
N MET A 273 -17.58 -10.68 -13.10
CA MET A 273 -17.37 -11.51 -11.90
C MET A 273 -18.29 -11.10 -10.74
N GLY A 274 -19.19 -10.14 -10.93
CA GLY A 274 -20.07 -9.63 -9.89
C GLY A 274 -19.41 -8.63 -8.94
N PHE A 275 -18.26 -8.06 -9.32
CA PHE A 275 -17.55 -7.08 -8.51
C PHE A 275 -17.48 -5.72 -9.22
N ARG A 276 -17.96 -4.69 -8.55
CA ARG A 276 -17.86 -3.30 -9.00
C ARG A 276 -17.31 -2.46 -7.85
N PRO A 277 -16.11 -1.85 -8.01
CA PRO A 277 -15.62 -0.89 -7.04
C PRO A 277 -16.60 0.27 -6.87
N THR A 278 -16.72 0.75 -5.65
CA THR A 278 -17.61 1.87 -5.29
C THR A 278 -16.88 2.97 -4.52
N TYR A 279 -15.74 2.67 -3.91
CA TYR A 279 -14.99 3.64 -3.13
C TYR A 279 -14.43 4.74 -4.03
N LYS A 280 -14.61 5.99 -3.59
CA LYS A 280 -14.01 7.20 -4.16
C LYS A 280 -13.46 8.06 -3.04
N GLN A 281 -12.15 8.30 -3.07
CA GLN A 281 -11.47 9.22 -2.18
C GLN A 281 -11.76 10.65 -2.63
N GLY A 282 -12.37 11.44 -1.73
CA GLY A 282 -12.73 12.82 -1.97
C GLY A 282 -11.79 13.81 -1.29
N PHE A 283 -12.09 15.10 -1.45
CA PHE A 283 -11.37 16.19 -0.79
C PHE A 283 -11.35 16.03 0.74
N VAL A 284 -12.48 15.67 1.34
CA VAL A 284 -12.63 15.45 2.79
C VAL A 284 -11.70 14.33 3.29
N ASP A 285 -11.41 13.32 2.48
CA ASP A 285 -10.50 12.24 2.89
C ASP A 285 -9.02 12.62 2.81
N ASP A 286 -8.69 13.66 2.03
CA ASP A 286 -7.33 14.13 1.78
C ASP A 286 -6.97 15.39 2.59
N TYR A 287 -7.96 16.09 3.13
CA TYR A 287 -7.76 17.32 3.87
C TYR A 287 -6.91 17.08 5.13
N ASP A 288 -6.01 18.01 5.45
CA ASP A 288 -5.20 17.94 6.66
C ASP A 288 -5.98 18.54 7.84
N TYR A 289 -6.42 17.67 8.73
CA TYR A 289 -7.16 18.03 9.94
C TYR A 289 -6.25 18.29 11.14
N THR A 290 -4.94 18.42 10.94
CA THR A 290 -3.98 18.66 12.02
C THR A 290 -4.13 20.08 12.58
N VAL A 291 -4.64 20.15 13.81
CA VAL A 291 -4.71 21.38 14.59
C VAL A 291 -3.33 21.71 15.15
N LYS A 292 -2.84 22.91 14.87
CA LYS A 292 -1.57 23.46 15.35
C LYS A 292 -1.78 24.52 16.41
N ASP A 293 -2.77 25.40 16.24
CA ASP A 293 -3.02 26.50 17.17
C ASP A 293 -4.52 26.83 17.33
N PHE A 294 -4.83 27.81 18.18
CA PHE A 294 -6.21 28.23 18.41
C PHE A 294 -6.85 28.93 17.20
N SER A 295 -6.04 29.47 16.28
CA SER A 295 -6.55 30.14 15.08
C SER A 295 -7.24 29.15 14.14
N ASP A 296 -6.78 27.89 14.13
CA ASP A 296 -7.38 26.78 13.38
C ASP A 296 -8.84 26.47 13.77
N PHE A 297 -9.33 26.98 14.91
CA PHE A 297 -10.72 26.80 15.36
C PHE A 297 -11.64 27.99 15.07
N THR A 298 -11.13 29.08 14.48
CA THR A 298 -11.86 30.35 14.45
C THR A 298 -12.93 30.43 13.35
N ASP A 299 -12.73 29.75 12.23
CA ASP A 299 -13.56 29.82 11.02
C ASP A 299 -14.08 28.45 10.56
N GLY A 300 -13.75 27.38 11.30
CA GLY A 300 -14.18 26.01 11.00
C GLY A 300 -13.44 25.36 9.81
N VAL A 301 -12.38 26.00 9.31
CA VAL A 301 -11.50 25.50 8.25
C VAL A 301 -10.06 25.76 8.65
N ILE A 302 -9.28 24.71 8.88
CA ILE A 302 -7.82 24.81 9.05
C ILE A 302 -7.22 25.25 7.71
N LEU A 303 -7.02 26.55 7.50
CA LEU A 303 -6.33 27.03 6.31
C LEU A 303 -4.84 26.71 6.46
N GLY A 304 -4.38 25.69 5.73
CA GLY A 304 -3.00 25.23 5.73
C GLY A 304 -1.99 26.25 5.19
#